data_AF-A0A0Q4DJK7-F1
#
_entry.id   AF-A0A0Q4DJK7-F1
#
_cell.length_a   1.000
_cell.length_b   1.000
_cell.length_c   1.000
_cell.angle_alpha   90.00
_cell.angle_beta   90.00
_cell.angle_gamma   90.00
#
_symmetry.space_group_name_H-M   'P 1'
#
loop_
_entity.id
_entity.type
_entity.pdbx_description
1 polymer ?
#
loop_
_entity_poly.entity_id
_entity_poly.type
_entity_poly.pdbx_seq_one_letter_code
_entity_poly.pdbx_strand_id
1 'polypeptide(L)' 'MSETATRRIWVAYGPNGVVGKIQKDSDGYRVHMAGKDEPLGVYPSMEIAKNAVHSHLKPGSERPEFREH' A
#
# COMPACT_ATOMS: atom_id res chain seq x y z
N MET A 1 -19.00 -13.70 19.20
CA MET A 1 -17.67 -13.13 19.47
C MET A 1 -17.21 -12.49 18.19
N SER A 2 -17.07 -11.16 18.16
CA SER A 2 -16.68 -10.42 16.97
C SER A 2 -15.16 -10.48 16.88
N GLU A 3 -14.61 -11.35 16.02
CA GLU A 3 -13.22 -11.25 15.62
C GLU A 3 -13.06 -9.94 14.85
N THR A 4 -12.73 -8.87 15.57
CA THR A 4 -12.21 -7.65 14.98
C THR A 4 -10.87 -8.02 14.37
N ALA A 5 -10.90 -8.58 13.15
CA ALA A 5 -9.69 -8.73 12.35
C ALA A 5 -9.16 -7.31 12.16
N THR A 6 -8.12 -6.95 12.92
CA THR A 6 -7.49 -5.64 12.87
C THR A 6 -6.98 -5.43 11.46
N ARG A 7 -7.80 -4.79 10.61
CA ARG A 7 -7.45 -4.40 9.26
C ARG A 7 -6.41 -3.30 9.38
N ARG A 8 -5.14 -3.69 9.39
CA ARG A 8 -4.03 -2.74 9.39
C ARG A 8 -3.91 -2.13 8.01
N ILE A 9 -3.79 -0.81 7.95
CA ILE A 9 -3.64 -0.07 6.72
C ILE A 9 -2.35 0.75 6.83
N TRP A 10 -1.57 0.76 5.76
CA TRP A 10 -0.39 1.61 5.62
C TRP A 10 -0.60 2.54 4.45
N VAL A 11 -0.56 3.84 4.69
CA VAL A 11 -0.66 4.85 3.65
C VAL A 11 0.74 5.20 3.17
N ALA A 12 0.95 5.20 1.85
CA ALA A 12 2.20 5.58 1.21
C ALA A 12 2.19 7.08 0.89
N TYR A 13 3.07 7.83 1.53
CA TYR A 13 3.26 9.26 1.36
C TYR A 13 4.48 9.51 0.47
N GLY A 14 4.27 10.13 -0.67
CA GLY A 14 5.31 10.69 -1.52
C GLY A 14 5.47 12.20 -1.30
N PRO A 15 6.39 12.84 -2.06
CA PRO A 15 6.73 14.26 -1.88
C PRO A 15 5.55 15.22 -2.10
N ASN A 16 4.52 14.80 -2.85
CA ASN A 16 3.34 15.61 -3.14
C ASN A 16 2.06 15.10 -2.43
N GLY A 17 2.20 14.20 -1.44
CA GLY A 17 1.08 13.62 -0.69
C GLY A 17 0.90 12.12 -0.91
N VAL A 18 -0.33 11.62 -0.73
CA VAL A 18 -0.60 10.17 -0.78
C VAL A 18 -0.45 9.65 -2.20
N VAL A 19 0.44 8.67 -2.38
CA VAL A 19 0.68 8.00 -3.67
C VAL A 19 0.07 6.60 -3.74
N GLY A 20 -0.32 6.03 -2.59
CA GLY A 20 -0.98 4.74 -2.51
C GLY A 20 -1.31 4.34 -1.09
N LYS A 21 -1.90 3.16 -0.94
CA LYS A 21 -2.18 2.52 0.34
C LYS A 21 -2.00 1.01 0.23
N ILE A 22 -1.63 0.40 1.33
CA ILE A 22 -1.47 -1.04 1.50
C ILE A 22 -2.44 -1.46 2.61
N GLN A 23 -3.31 -2.41 2.34
CA GLN A 23 -4.23 -2.96 3.32
C GLN A 23 -3.83 -4.40 3.64
N LYS A 24 -3.70 -4.75 4.93
CA LYS A 24 -3.60 -6.16 5.33
C LYS A 24 -4.95 -6.82 5.12
N ASP A 25 -4.94 -7.88 4.33
CA ASP A 25 -6.07 -8.77 4.11
C ASP A 25 -5.75 -10.16 4.67
N SER A 26 -6.73 -11.08 4.70
CA SER A 26 -6.49 -12.46 5.11
C SER A 26 -5.54 -13.18 4.14
N ASP A 27 -5.63 -12.84 2.85
CA ASP A 27 -4.86 -13.44 1.77
C ASP A 27 -3.45 -12.83 1.59
N GLY A 28 -3.21 -11.62 2.12
CA GLY A 28 -1.93 -10.94 1.92
C GLY A 28 -1.96 -9.44 2.21
N TYR A 29 -1.26 -8.67 1.38
CA TYR A 29 -1.15 -7.23 1.40
C TYR A 29 -1.69 -6.67 0.09
N ARG A 30 -2.90 -6.10 0.12
CA ARG A 30 -3.54 -5.49 -1.05
C ARG A 30 -3.01 -4.08 -1.24
N VAL A 31 -2.45 -3.79 -2.42
CA VAL A 31 -1.96 -2.47 -2.78
C VAL A 31 -2.99 -1.75 -3.63
N HIS A 32 -3.27 -0.49 -3.31
CA HIS A 32 -4.06 0.43 -4.13
C HIS A 32 -3.24 1.70 -4.40
N MET A 33 -3.21 2.15 -5.64
CA MET A 33 -2.56 3.40 -6.02
C MET A 33 -3.51 4.58 -5.84
N ALA A 34 -2.99 5.73 -5.46
CA ALA A 34 -3.79 6.95 -5.41
C ALA A 34 -4.29 7.31 -6.81
N GLY A 35 -5.58 7.62 -6.92
CA GLY A 35 -6.23 7.93 -8.20
C GLY A 35 -6.57 6.73 -9.08
N LYS A 36 -6.39 5.49 -8.58
CA LYS A 36 -6.92 4.28 -9.23
C LYS A 36 -7.99 3.63 -8.35
N ASP A 37 -9.10 3.27 -8.98
CA ASP A 37 -10.19 2.55 -8.32
C ASP A 37 -9.78 1.09 -8.03
N GLU A 38 -9.11 0.47 -9.00
CA GLU A 38 -8.67 -0.92 -8.89
C GLU A 38 -7.38 -1.08 -8.06
N PRO A 39 -7.30 -2.18 -7.28
CA PRO A 39 -6.05 -2.56 -6.63
C PRO A 39 -4.97 -2.84 -7.68
N LEU A 40 -3.74 -2.46 -7.38
CA LEU A 40 -2.57 -2.84 -8.16
C LEU A 40 -2.36 -4.37 -8.11
N GLY A 41 -2.65 -4.97 -6.95
CA GLY A 41 -2.52 -6.41 -6.73
C GLY A 41 -2.52 -6.77 -5.24
N VAL A 42 -2.47 -8.06 -4.96
CA VAL A 42 -2.27 -8.62 -3.61
C VAL A 42 -0.90 -9.28 -3.58
N TYR A 43 -0.10 -8.93 -2.56
CA TYR A 43 1.26 -9.42 -2.39
C TYR A 43 1.40 -10.22 -1.11
N PRO A 44 2.27 -11.24 -1.07
CA PRO A 44 2.39 -12.13 0.08
C PRO A 44 3.09 -11.46 1.27
N SER A 45 3.89 -10.41 1.04
CA SER A 45 4.62 -9.69 2.10
C SER A 45 4.56 -8.17 1.94
N MET A 46 4.75 -7.48 3.06
CA MET A 46 4.77 -6.02 3.10
C MET A 46 5.91 -5.43 2.25
N GLU A 47 7.09 -6.05 2.25
CA GLU A 47 8.24 -5.55 1.50
C GLU A 47 7.98 -5.58 -0.01
N ILE A 48 7.35 -6.65 -0.51
CA ILE A 48 6.95 -6.75 -1.91
C ILE A 48 5.89 -5.70 -2.23
N ALA A 49 4.89 -5.53 -1.35
CA ALA A 49 3.87 -4.49 -1.52
C ALA A 49 4.47 -3.08 -1.57
N LYS A 50 5.44 -2.76 -0.69
CA LYS A 50 6.16 -1.48 -0.68
C LYS A 50 6.97 -1.26 -1.95
N ASN A 51 7.68 -2.29 -2.42
CA ASN A 51 8.41 -2.22 -3.68
C ASN A 51 7.46 -2.04 -4.87
N ALA A 52 6.32 -2.74 -4.90
CA ALA A 52 5.33 -2.60 -5.95
C ALA A 52 4.78 -1.17 -6.06
N VAL A 53 4.47 -0.54 -4.93
CA VAL A 53 4.08 0.89 -4.90
C VAL A 53 5.19 1.75 -5.51
N HIS A 54 6.44 1.59 -5.05
CA HIS A 54 7.57 2.38 -5.54
C HIS A 54 7.84 2.19 -7.04
N SER A 55 7.80 0.94 -7.53
CA SER A 55 7.98 0.63 -8.95
C SER A 55 6.89 1.21 -9.85
N HIS A 56 5.70 1.48 -9.31
CA HIS A 56 4.60 2.11 -10.03
C HIS A 56 4.62 3.65 -9.96
N LEU A 57 5.55 4.25 -9.21
CA LEU A 57 5.76 5.70 -9.22
C LEU A 57 6.51 6.13 -10.48
N LYS A 58 6.51 7.44 -10.73
CA LYS A 58 7.26 8.02 -11.86
C LYS A 58 8.75 7.70 -11.71
N PRO A 59 9.48 7.40 -12.80
CA PRO A 59 10.92 7.23 -12.77
C PRO A 59 11.60 8.44 -12.08
N GLY A 60 12.51 8.17 -11.15
CA GLY A 60 13.16 9.21 -10.34
C GLY A 60 12.38 9.66 -9.11
N SER A 61 11.19 9.09 -8.84
CA SER A 61 10.49 9.34 -7.57
C SER A 61 11.25 8.72 -6.41
N GLU A 62 11.37 9.50 -5.34
CA GLU A 62 11.88 9.00 -4.07
C GLU A 62 10.98 7.90 -3.49
N ARG A 63 11.57 7.07 -2.63
CA ARG A 63 10.85 5.99 -1.98
C ARG A 63 9.80 6.58 -1.04
N PRO A 64 8.52 6.23 -1.18
CA PRO A 64 7.48 6.79 -0.33
C PRO A 64 7.62 6.30 1.10
N GLU A 65 7.21 7.13 2.05
CA GLU A 65 7.10 6.78 3.45
C GLU A 65 5.79 6.03 3.71
N PHE A 66 5.84 4.92 4.43
CA PHE A 66 4.66 4.11 4.73
C PHE A 66 4.29 4.29 6.19
N ARG A 67 3.12 4.88 6.46
CA ARG A 67 2.62 5.13 7.81
C ARG A 67 1.39 4.28 8.12
N GLU A 68 1.42 3.56 9.23
CA GLU A 68 0.29 2.79 9.72
C GLU A 68 -0.82 3.72 10.24
N HIS A 69 -2.07 3.41 9.91
CA HIS A 69 -3.29 4.14 10.28
C HIS A 69 -4.36 3.18 10.80
#